data_AF-A0A8D8MWJ4-F1
#
_entry.id   AF-A0A8D8MWJ4-F1
#
_cell.length_a   1.000
_cell.length_b   1.000
_cell.length_c   1.000
_cell.angle_alpha   90.00
_cell.angle_beta   90.00
_cell.angle_gamma   90.00
#
_symmetry.space_group_name_H-M   'P 1'
#
loop_
_entity.id
_entity.type
_entity.pdbx_description
1 polymer ?
#
loop_
_entity_poly.entity_id
_entity_poly.type
_entity_poly.pdbx_seq_one_letter_code
_entity_poly.pdbx_strand_id
1 'polypeptide(L)'
;MSAALLRCGLVLLLLFCLLVQGQRIAEKKCSEYREKTIQTSMIIPLTLNPRPIQIQRFNCSKTVDLIVGGEAAKPGEFPHQALLGYADASAPEGYRFDCGGSLISERFVLTAAHCFAKGYPKIIRLG
;
A
#
# COMPACT_ATOMS: atom_id res chain seq x y z
N MET A 1 27.38 33.44 -23.92
CA MET A 1 25.91 33.49 -23.73
C MET A 1 25.26 32.11 -23.42
N SER A 2 26.02 31.01 -23.35
CA SER A 2 25.46 29.64 -23.19
C SER A 2 25.26 29.17 -21.74
N ALA A 3 26.00 29.71 -20.76
CA ALA A 3 25.96 29.24 -19.37
C ALA A 3 24.75 29.76 -18.55
N ALA A 4 24.19 30.92 -18.90
CA ALA A 4 23.06 31.52 -18.18
C ALA A 4 21.73 30.80 -18.47
N LEU A 5 21.54 30.32 -19.71
CA LEU A 5 20.35 29.56 -20.11
C LEU A 5 20.33 28.17 -19.46
N LEU A 6 21.48 27.51 -19.33
CA LEU A 6 21.60 26.21 -18.65
C LEU A 6 21.31 26.30 -17.15
N ARG A 7 21.76 27.39 -16.50
CA ARG A 7 21.48 27.67 -15.09
C ARG A 7 20.00 28.03 -14.87
N CYS A 8 19.40 28.81 -15.78
CA CYS A 8 17.98 29.14 -15.71
C CYS A 8 17.09 27.90 -15.89
N GLY A 9 17.43 27.01 -16.84
CA GLY A 9 16.74 25.74 -17.05
C GLY A 9 16.82 24.79 -15.87
N LEU A 10 18.00 24.66 -15.23
CA LEU A 10 18.17 23.83 -14.04
C LEU A 10 17.38 24.37 -12.84
N VAL A 11 17.35 25.69 -12.64
CA VAL A 11 16.56 26.34 -11.58
C VAL A 11 15.07 26.16 -11.83
N LEU A 12 14.60 26.32 -13.07
CA LEU A 12 13.19 26.07 -13.42
C LEU A 12 12.78 24.61 -13.18
N LEU A 13 13.66 23.66 -13.52
CA LEU A 13 13.41 22.23 -13.36
C LEU A 13 13.45 21.80 -11.88
N LEU A 14 14.34 22.39 -11.08
CA LEU A 14 14.36 22.22 -9.62
C LEU A 14 13.13 22.85 -8.98
N LEU A 15 12.69 24.03 -9.42
CA LEU A 15 11.44 24.65 -8.98
C LEU A 15 10.23 23.80 -9.35
N PHE A 16 10.18 23.24 -10.56
CA PHE A 16 9.14 22.29 -10.97
C PHE A 16 9.16 21.01 -10.12
N CYS A 17 10.35 20.45 -9.82
CA CYS A 17 10.47 19.29 -8.92
C CYS A 17 10.03 19.60 -7.49
N LEU A 18 10.32 20.79 -6.97
CA LEU A 18 9.88 21.24 -5.65
C LEU A 18 8.35 21.49 -5.61
N LEU A 19 7.77 21.96 -6.72
CA LEU A 19 6.32 22.14 -6.87
C LEU A 19 5.55 20.82 -7.03
N VAL A 20 6.23 19.72 -7.39
CA VAL A 20 5.66 18.37 -7.58
C VAL A 20 5.86 17.48 -6.33
N GLN A 21 6.06 18.05 -5.14
CA GLN A 21 6.19 17.27 -3.89
C GLN A 21 4.85 16.85 -3.27
N GLY A 22 3.87 16.45 -4.09
CA GLY A 22 2.61 15.87 -3.63
C GLY A 22 2.69 14.36 -3.54
N GLN A 23 2.50 13.79 -2.34
CA GLN A 23 2.38 12.33 -2.17
C GLN A 23 1.15 11.82 -2.94
N ARG A 24 1.24 10.64 -3.58
CA ARG A 24 0.13 10.09 -4.36
C ARG A 24 -1.07 9.80 -3.45
N ILE A 25 -2.30 10.03 -3.91
CA ILE A 25 -3.51 9.75 -3.12
C ILE A 25 -3.53 8.30 -2.64
N ALA A 26 -3.12 7.35 -3.49
CA ALA A 26 -3.00 5.93 -3.13
C ALA A 26 -2.08 5.70 -1.92
N GLU A 27 -0.97 6.43 -1.87
CA GLU A 27 0.02 6.31 -0.80
C GLU A 27 -0.47 6.94 0.51
N LYS A 28 -1.19 8.07 0.40
CA LYS A 28 -1.91 8.64 1.54
C LYS A 28 -2.95 7.67 2.09
N LYS A 29 -3.77 7.06 1.22
CA LYS A 29 -4.76 6.05 1.61
C LYS A 29 -4.15 4.80 2.23
N CYS A 30 -3.01 4.35 1.70
CA CYS A 30 -2.27 3.24 2.28
C CYS A 30 -1.83 3.57 3.71
N SER A 31 -1.34 4.79 3.93
CA SER A 31 -0.90 5.25 5.25
C SER A 31 -2.07 5.35 6.22
N GLU A 32 -3.18 5.97 5.80
CA GLU A 32 -4.44 6.03 6.58
C GLU A 32 -4.96 4.63 6.95
N TYR A 33 -4.87 3.65 6.03
CA TYR A 33 -5.28 2.28 6.31
C TYR A 33 -4.35 1.58 7.30
N ARG A 34 -3.02 1.77 7.15
CA ARG A 34 -2.00 1.22 8.05
C ARG A 34 -2.15 1.75 9.48
N GLU A 35 -2.47 3.03 9.65
CA GLU A 35 -2.65 3.62 10.98
C GLU A 35 -3.78 2.95 11.77
N LYS A 36 -4.82 2.44 11.10
CA LYS A 36 -5.91 1.70 11.76
C LYS A 36 -5.47 0.38 12.39
N THR A 37 -4.33 -0.18 11.98
CA THR A 37 -3.79 -1.42 12.56
C THR A 37 -2.81 -1.16 13.69
N ILE A 38 -2.51 0.10 14.02
CA ILE A 38 -1.60 0.46 15.11
C ILE A 38 -2.40 0.57 16.41
N GLN A 39 -1.97 -0.18 17.43
CA GLN A 39 -2.40 -0.03 18.81
C GLN A 39 -1.29 0.61 19.64
N THR A 40 -1.57 1.77 20.22
CA THR A 40 -0.66 2.43 21.14
C THR A 40 -0.89 1.91 22.55
N SER A 41 0.11 1.23 23.11
CA SER A 41 0.16 0.80 24.51
C SER A 41 0.92 1.84 25.33
N MET A 42 0.41 2.19 26.51
CA MET A 42 1.16 3.00 27.48
C MET A 42 1.75 2.10 28.57
N ILE A 43 3.04 2.23 28.80
CA ILE A 43 3.73 1.59 29.93
C ILE A 43 4.23 2.67 30.88
N ILE A 44 4.10 2.40 32.17
CA ILE A 44 4.54 3.27 33.25
C ILE A 44 5.70 2.54 33.95
N PRO A 45 6.93 3.08 33.94
CA PRO A 45 8.07 2.44 34.59
C PRO A 45 7.94 2.54 36.13
N LEU A 46 8.61 1.63 36.86
CA LEU A 46 8.62 1.63 38.34
C LEU A 46 9.66 2.61 38.93
N THR A 47 9.87 3.76 38.28
CA THR A 47 10.77 4.79 38.80
C THR A 47 10.04 5.71 39.77
N LEU A 48 10.78 6.37 40.67
CA LEU A 48 10.21 7.26 41.70
C LEU A 48 9.35 8.41 41.12
N ASN A 49 9.63 8.82 39.89
CA ASN A 49 8.87 9.80 39.11
C ASN A 49 8.67 9.27 37.69
N PRO A 50 7.61 8.48 37.44
CA PRO A 50 7.47 7.80 36.17
C PRO A 50 6.91 8.73 35.09
N ARG A 51 7.50 8.65 33.89
CA ARG A 51 6.94 9.24 32.68
C ARG A 51 6.29 8.13 31.85
N PRO A 52 5.05 8.32 31.35
CA PRO A 52 4.42 7.35 30.47
C PRO A 52 5.24 7.17 29.18
N ILE A 53 5.53 5.92 28.82
CA ILE A 53 6.17 5.56 27.55
C ILE A 53 5.07 5.04 26.62
N GLN A 54 4.96 5.61 25.42
CA GLN A 54 4.06 5.12 24.39
C GLN A 54 4.77 4.13 23.46
N ILE A 55 4.25 2.92 23.38
CA ILE A 55 4.70 1.89 22.45
C ILE A 55 3.61 1.69 21.40
N GLN A 56 3.95 1.88 20.13
CA GLN A 56 3.09 1.47 19.02
C GLN A 56 3.33 -0.01 18.72
N ARG A 57 2.29 -0.82 18.90
CA ARG A 57 2.26 -2.22 18.45
C ARG A 57 1.37 -2.32 17.23
N PHE A 58 1.81 -3.05 16.22
CA PHE A 58 0.91 -3.43 15.14
C PHE A 58 -0.01 -4.52 15.68
N ASN A 59 -1.30 -4.23 15.81
CA ASN A 59 -2.31 -5.23 16.06
C ASN A 59 -2.63 -5.94 14.74
N CYS A 60 -1.70 -6.78 14.33
CA CYS A 60 -1.91 -7.75 13.29
C CYS A 60 -2.42 -9.06 13.90
N SER A 61 -3.22 -9.05 14.98
CA SER A 61 -3.61 -10.25 15.75
C SER A 61 -4.31 -11.37 14.93
N LYS A 62 -4.55 -11.17 13.63
CA LYS A 62 -5.02 -12.19 12.67
C LYS A 62 -3.96 -12.67 11.68
N THR A 63 -2.72 -12.19 11.75
CA THR A 63 -1.62 -12.64 10.89
C THR A 63 -0.82 -13.67 11.63
N VAL A 64 -0.85 -14.91 11.15
CA VAL A 64 0.03 -15.98 11.63
C VAL A 64 1.44 -15.65 11.13
N ASP A 65 2.42 -15.56 12.03
CA ASP A 65 3.76 -15.04 11.73
C ASP A 65 4.59 -15.90 10.75
N LEU A 66 4.09 -17.06 10.30
CA LEU A 66 4.74 -17.88 9.26
C LEU A 66 3.67 -18.61 8.43
N ILE A 67 3.70 -18.47 7.10
CA ILE A 67 2.95 -19.35 6.17
C ILE A 67 3.70 -20.70 6.10
N VAL A 68 3.63 -21.50 7.16
CA VAL A 68 4.12 -22.88 7.17
C VAL A 68 3.04 -23.73 7.82
N GLY A 69 2.46 -24.67 7.07
CA GLY A 69 1.33 -25.48 7.54
C GLY A 69 -0.02 -24.75 7.60
N GLY A 70 -0.19 -23.67 6.81
CA GLY A 70 -1.45 -22.92 6.76
C GLY A 70 -2.64 -23.74 6.24
N GLU A 71 -3.84 -23.33 6.62
CA GLU A 71 -5.10 -23.88 6.13
C GLU A 71 -5.72 -22.97 5.06
N ALA A 72 -6.71 -23.49 4.32
CA ALA A 72 -7.48 -22.67 3.40
C ALA A 72 -8.22 -21.58 4.19
N ALA A 73 -8.06 -20.32 3.77
CA ALA A 73 -8.77 -19.19 4.37
C ALA A 73 -10.28 -19.38 4.27
N LYS A 74 -11.00 -19.03 5.32
CA LYS A 74 -12.48 -19.03 5.31
C LYS A 74 -12.98 -17.91 4.40
N PRO A 75 -14.17 -18.06 3.79
CA PRO A 75 -14.81 -16.97 3.06
C PRO A 75 -14.88 -15.70 3.92
N GLY A 76 -14.36 -14.59 3.39
CA GLY A 76 -14.36 -13.30 4.09
C GLY A 76 -13.35 -13.16 5.24
N GLU A 77 -12.44 -14.11 5.45
CA GLU A 77 -11.40 -14.02 6.50
C GLU A 77 -10.44 -12.85 6.27
N PHE A 78 -10.07 -12.62 5.01
CA PHE A 78 -9.23 -11.52 4.55
C PHE A 78 -10.01 -10.62 3.58
N PRO A 79 -10.93 -9.79 4.07
CA PRO A 79 -11.88 -9.05 3.21
C PRO A 79 -11.22 -7.96 2.36
N HIS A 80 -9.97 -7.61 2.65
CA HIS A 80 -9.18 -6.66 1.87
C HIS A 80 -8.45 -7.33 0.70
N GLN A 81 -8.46 -8.66 0.56
CA GLN A 81 -7.82 -9.35 -0.55
C GLN A 81 -8.48 -8.95 -1.87
N ALA A 82 -7.64 -8.65 -2.87
CA ALA A 82 -8.07 -8.28 -4.22
C ALA A 82 -7.36 -9.11 -5.27
N LEU A 83 -8.07 -9.48 -6.34
CA LEU A 83 -7.51 -10.16 -7.52
C LEU A 83 -7.51 -9.21 -8.72
N LEU A 84 -6.37 -9.15 -9.42
CA LEU A 84 -6.16 -8.31 -10.60
C LEU A 84 -6.42 -9.12 -11.87
N GLY A 85 -7.45 -8.74 -12.63
CA GLY A 85 -7.84 -9.40 -13.86
C GLY A 85 -7.32 -8.69 -15.10
N TYR A 86 -6.65 -9.44 -15.98
CA TYR A 86 -6.10 -8.99 -17.25
C TYR A 86 -6.94 -9.54 -18.38
N ALA A 87 -7.23 -8.73 -19.40
CA ALA A 87 -8.01 -9.18 -20.55
C ALA A 87 -7.29 -10.35 -21.25
N ASP A 88 -8.00 -11.45 -21.43
CA ASP A 88 -7.49 -12.67 -22.02
C ASP A 88 -8.63 -13.37 -22.77
N ALA A 89 -8.58 -13.33 -24.11
CA ALA A 89 -9.62 -13.92 -24.96
C ALA A 89 -9.69 -15.45 -24.86
N SER A 90 -8.65 -16.10 -24.32
CA SER A 90 -8.65 -17.54 -24.10
C SER A 90 -9.26 -17.97 -22.76
N ALA A 91 -9.46 -17.01 -21.84
CA ALA A 91 -10.07 -17.29 -20.55
C ALA A 91 -11.60 -17.38 -20.66
N PRO A 92 -12.28 -18.29 -19.92
CA PRO A 92 -13.74 -18.46 -19.99
C PRO A 92 -14.55 -17.18 -19.73
N GLU A 93 -14.06 -16.32 -18.85
CA GLU A 93 -14.70 -15.05 -18.48
C GLU A 93 -14.08 -13.84 -19.20
N GLY A 94 -13.19 -14.07 -20.18
CA GLY A 94 -12.43 -13.02 -20.87
C GLY A 94 -11.33 -12.36 -20.04
N TYR A 95 -11.08 -12.86 -18.81
CA TYR A 95 -10.07 -12.35 -17.91
C TYR A 95 -9.26 -13.47 -17.26
N ARG A 96 -7.95 -13.25 -17.15
CA ARG A 96 -7.02 -14.08 -16.38
C ARG A 96 -6.57 -13.34 -15.13
N PHE A 97 -6.56 -14.01 -13.98
CA PHE A 97 -6.20 -13.42 -12.67
C PHE A 97 -4.83 -13.92 -12.21
N ASP A 98 -3.78 -13.17 -12.55
CA ASP A 98 -2.38 -13.59 -12.30
C ASP A 98 -1.70 -12.83 -11.16
N CYS A 99 -2.35 -11.80 -10.60
CA CYS A 99 -1.80 -10.97 -9.54
C CYS A 99 -2.82 -10.72 -8.42
N GLY A 100 -2.31 -10.46 -7.22
CA GLY A 100 -3.08 -10.04 -6.07
C GLY A 100 -2.89 -8.56 -5.72
N GLY A 101 -3.67 -8.11 -4.74
CA GLY A 101 -3.56 -6.79 -4.16
C GLY A 101 -4.35 -6.68 -2.85
N SER A 102 -4.32 -5.50 -2.25
CA SER A 102 -5.05 -5.21 -1.01
C SER A 102 -5.86 -3.93 -1.14
N LEU A 103 -7.16 -3.98 -0.84
CA LEU A 103 -8.04 -2.81 -0.79
C LEU A 103 -7.65 -1.93 0.40
N ILE A 104 -7.08 -0.76 0.12
CA ILE A 104 -6.62 0.21 1.12
C ILE A 104 -7.58 1.39 1.29
N SER A 105 -8.56 1.53 0.40
CA SER A 105 -9.70 2.44 0.54
C SER A 105 -10.80 2.07 -0.47
N GLU A 106 -11.94 2.75 -0.43
CA GLU A 106 -13.06 2.55 -1.36
C GLU A 106 -12.70 2.60 -2.86
N ARG A 107 -11.58 3.24 -3.22
CA ARG A 107 -11.17 3.45 -4.62
C ARG A 107 -9.72 3.09 -4.92
N PHE A 108 -8.99 2.52 -3.96
CA PHE A 108 -7.57 2.24 -4.14
C PHE A 108 -7.21 0.83 -3.68
N VAL A 109 -6.53 0.11 -4.57
CA VAL A 109 -5.92 -1.19 -4.31
C VAL A 109 -4.41 -1.04 -4.41
N LEU A 110 -3.71 -1.52 -3.39
CA LEU A 110 -2.26 -1.63 -3.36
C LEU A 110 -1.83 -2.94 -4.02
N THR A 111 -0.83 -2.90 -4.90
CA THR A 111 -0.28 -4.08 -5.58
C THR A 111 1.21 -3.86 -5.91
N ALA A 112 1.88 -4.90 -6.42
CA ALA A 112 3.27 -4.83 -6.83
C ALA A 112 3.42 -4.15 -8.22
N ALA A 113 4.50 -3.39 -8.41
CA ALA A 113 4.79 -2.74 -9.69
C ALA A 113 4.94 -3.74 -10.85
N HIS A 114 5.49 -4.93 -10.58
CA HIS A 114 5.67 -5.97 -11.61
C HIS A 114 4.34 -6.53 -12.14
N CYS A 115 3.22 -6.34 -11.43
CA CYS A 115 1.89 -6.73 -11.91
C CYS A 115 1.46 -5.92 -13.14
N PHE A 116 2.16 -4.84 -13.50
CA PHE A 116 1.90 -4.06 -14.70
C PHE A 116 2.82 -4.41 -15.89
N ALA A 117 3.81 -5.29 -15.70
CA ALA A 117 4.84 -5.57 -16.70
C ALA A 117 4.29 -6.24 -17.97
N LYS A 118 3.23 -7.04 -17.85
CA LYS A 118 2.60 -7.77 -18.95
C LYS A 118 1.31 -7.12 -19.46
N GLY A 119 0.95 -5.94 -18.94
CA GLY A 119 -0.28 -5.23 -19.26
C GLY A 119 -0.93 -4.60 -18.03
N TYR A 120 -1.98 -3.81 -18.27
CA TYR A 120 -2.74 -3.17 -17.20
C TYR A 120 -3.94 -4.05 -16.81
N PRO A 121 -4.17 -4.28 -15.51
CA PRO A 121 -5.38 -4.94 -15.06
C PRO A 121 -6.60 -4.11 -15.50
N LYS A 122 -7.61 -4.80 -16.02
CA LYS A 122 -8.86 -4.20 -16.51
C LYS A 122 -9.96 -4.25 -15.47
N ILE A 123 -9.92 -5.27 -14.61
CA ILE A 123 -10.90 -5.47 -13.56
C ILE A 123 -10.20 -5.81 -12.26
N ILE A 124 -10.84 -5.47 -11.15
CA ILE A 124 -10.48 -5.92 -9.81
C ILE A 124 -11.65 -6.74 -9.28
N ARG A 125 -11.38 -7.95 -8.81
CA ARG A 125 -12.36 -8.78 -8.09
C ARG A 125 -12.08 -8.67 -6.59
N LEU A 126 -13.12 -8.38 -5.83
CA LEU A 126 -13.14 -8.28 -4.37
C LEU A 126 -14.09 -9.35 -3.82
N GLY A 127 -13.85 -9.80 -2.58
CA GLY A 127 -14.63 -10.85 -1.92
C GLY A 127 -14.09 -12.24 -2.20
#